data_AF-A0A9D7TVN2-F1
#
_entry.id   AF-A0A9D7TVN2-F1
#
_cell.length_a   1.000
_cell.length_b   1.000
_cell.length_c   1.000
_cell.angle_alpha   90.00
_cell.angle_beta   90.00
_cell.angle_gamma   90.00
#
_symmetry.space_group_name_H-M   'P 1'
#
loop_
_entity.id
_entity.type
_entity.pdbx_description
1 polymer ?
#
loop_
_entity_poly.entity_id
_entity_poly.type
_entity_poly.pdbx_seq_one_letter_code
_entity_poly.pdbx_strand_id
1 'polypeptide(L)'
;MRCIIILLLLSATSCKQATKKPTKSTVQTVAPLANQPINYDSCKKAVMLTKQKHAGSWKNLAAEKKEKIFTETVTKTIIPNWIGTAWSFYGTSQKPQQGSIACGYFVTTILQDGGVALARIKLAQCASEQMITTLVQPKLVKRFSNLPISNFIASVKQTGYGLYIVGLDNHTGFIYNDGTKIHFIHSTYVGTRNVQWEDAEKSWVLASSKYKVLGKISEDEKILERWIKFN
;
A
#
# COMPACT_ATOMS: atom_id res chain seq x y z
N MET A 1 44.93 -46.65 55.93
CA MET A 1 43.46 -46.78 56.08
C MET A 1 42.88 -45.47 56.57
N ARG A 2 42.17 -44.76 55.69
CA ARG A 2 41.01 -43.90 55.98
C ARG A 2 40.55 -43.30 54.65
N CYS A 3 39.54 -43.94 54.06
CA CYS A 3 38.81 -43.44 52.91
C CYS A 3 38.11 -42.14 53.29
N ILE A 4 38.38 -41.06 52.57
CA ILE A 4 37.54 -39.87 52.59
C ILE A 4 36.89 -39.79 51.20
N ILE A 5 35.63 -40.19 51.18
CA ILE A 5 34.71 -40.05 50.05
C ILE A 5 34.30 -38.58 50.01
N ILE A 6 34.82 -37.82 49.07
CA ILE A 6 34.33 -36.46 48.79
C ILE A 6 33.19 -36.61 47.78
N LEU A 7 31.97 -36.42 48.28
CA LEU A 7 30.72 -36.37 47.52
C LEU A 7 30.78 -35.21 46.51
N LEU A 8 30.75 -35.53 45.21
CA LEU A 8 30.47 -34.57 44.15
C LEU A 8 29.01 -34.12 44.24
N LEU A 9 28.78 -32.90 44.75
CA LEU A 9 27.50 -32.21 44.65
C LEU A 9 27.40 -31.55 43.26
N LEU A 10 26.72 -32.23 42.33
CA LEU A 10 26.22 -31.62 41.10
C LEU A 10 25.12 -30.60 41.45
N SER A 11 25.46 -29.31 41.46
CA SER A 11 24.47 -28.23 41.47
C SER A 11 23.85 -28.12 40.07
N ALA A 12 22.70 -28.76 39.87
CA ALA A 12 21.87 -28.55 38.70
C ALA A 12 21.35 -27.10 38.67
N THR A 13 21.79 -26.35 37.66
CA THR A 13 21.29 -25.04 37.30
C THR A 13 19.80 -25.11 36.93
N SER A 14 18.95 -24.41 37.68
CA SER A 14 17.61 -24.03 37.19
C SER A 14 17.52 -22.51 37.17
N CYS A 15 18.00 -21.94 36.08
CA CYS A 15 17.77 -20.53 35.74
C CYS A 15 16.31 -20.44 35.28
N LYS A 16 15.39 -19.98 36.14
CA LYS A 16 14.02 -19.65 35.75
C LYS A 16 14.05 -18.44 34.82
N GLN A 17 14.20 -18.68 33.52
CA GLN A 17 13.78 -17.71 32.52
C GLN A 17 12.26 -17.62 32.58
N ALA A 18 11.76 -16.48 33.04
CA ALA A 18 10.36 -16.13 32.92
C ALA A 18 10.01 -16.11 31.43
N THR A 19 9.28 -17.13 30.98
CA THR A 19 8.69 -17.18 29.64
C THR A 19 7.63 -16.08 29.56
N LYS A 20 8.00 -14.92 29.02
CA LYS A 20 7.02 -13.92 28.59
C LYS A 20 6.17 -14.56 27.49
N LYS A 21 4.92 -14.90 27.85
CA LYS A 21 3.86 -15.24 26.90
C LYS A 21 3.88 -14.22 25.74
N PRO A 22 3.68 -14.66 24.49
CA PRO A 22 3.53 -13.72 23.38
C PRO A 22 2.31 -12.86 23.69
N THR A 23 2.57 -11.58 23.95
CA THR A 23 1.54 -10.57 24.16
C THR A 23 0.74 -10.51 22.87
N LYS A 24 -0.53 -10.93 22.92
CA LYS A 24 -1.46 -10.79 21.81
C LYS A 24 -1.38 -9.36 21.32
N SER A 25 -0.88 -9.18 20.09
CA SER A 25 -0.91 -7.90 19.39
C SER A 25 -2.33 -7.37 19.47
N THR A 26 -2.53 -6.28 20.20
CA THR A 26 -3.80 -5.57 20.24
C THR A 26 -4.06 -5.06 18.83
N VAL A 27 -4.85 -5.83 18.08
CA VAL A 27 -5.44 -5.40 16.83
C VAL A 27 -6.20 -4.13 17.15
N GLN A 28 -5.67 -2.98 16.71
CA GLN A 28 -6.44 -1.76 16.67
C GLN A 28 -7.49 -1.95 15.58
N THR A 29 -8.66 -2.42 16.00
CA THR A 29 -9.90 -2.35 15.24
C THR A 29 -10.16 -0.88 14.95
N VAL A 30 -9.78 -0.42 13.75
CA VAL A 30 -10.43 0.71 13.13
C VAL A 30 -11.93 0.39 13.12
N ALA A 31 -12.72 1.29 13.70
CA ALA A 31 -14.17 1.18 13.76
C ALA A 31 -14.72 0.82 12.37
N PRO A 32 -15.69 -0.10 12.27
CA PRO A 32 -16.29 -0.41 10.99
C PRO A 32 -16.96 0.86 10.50
N LEU A 33 -16.50 1.39 9.35
CA LEU A 33 -17.29 2.31 8.56
C LEU A 33 -18.61 1.58 8.26
N ALA A 34 -19.63 1.94 9.01
CA ALA A 34 -20.90 1.24 9.06
C ALA A 34 -21.53 1.16 7.67
N ASN A 35 -21.86 -0.07 7.27
CA ASN A 35 -22.83 -0.50 6.26
C ASN A 35 -23.64 0.62 5.59
N GLN A 36 -23.07 1.25 4.57
CA GLN A 36 -23.84 1.72 3.43
C GLN A 36 -23.65 0.69 2.32
N PRO A 37 -24.70 0.28 1.59
CA PRO A 37 -24.52 -0.54 0.41
C PRO A 37 -23.54 0.19 -0.51
N ILE A 38 -22.39 -0.45 -0.76
CA ILE A 38 -21.33 0.06 -1.62
C ILE A 38 -21.91 0.19 -3.02
N ASN A 39 -22.36 1.38 -3.37
CA ASN A 39 -22.62 1.68 -4.77
C ASN A 39 -21.27 2.05 -5.42
N TYR A 40 -20.43 1.03 -5.61
CA TYR A 40 -19.10 1.20 -6.22
C TYR A 40 -19.20 1.81 -7.61
N ASP A 41 -20.29 1.52 -8.34
CA ASP A 41 -20.58 2.14 -9.62
C ASP A 41 -20.82 3.65 -9.50
N SER A 42 -21.43 4.13 -8.41
CA SER A 42 -21.54 5.56 -8.10
C SER A 42 -20.18 6.18 -7.78
N CYS A 43 -19.28 5.46 -7.11
CA CYS A 43 -17.90 5.91 -6.91
C CYS A 43 -17.18 6.11 -8.25
N LYS A 44 -17.25 5.14 -9.16
CA LYS A 44 -16.70 5.26 -10.51
C LYS A 44 -17.35 6.41 -11.29
N LYS A 45 -18.67 6.60 -11.18
CA LYS A 45 -19.36 7.76 -11.75
C LYS A 45 -18.87 9.09 -11.17
N ALA A 46 -18.57 9.15 -9.87
CA ALA A 46 -18.03 10.34 -9.21
C ALA A 46 -16.61 10.70 -9.71
N VAL A 47 -15.78 9.71 -10.05
CA VAL A 47 -14.50 9.94 -10.75
C VAL A 47 -14.76 10.65 -12.08
N MET A 48 -15.71 10.16 -12.88
CA MET A 48 -16.06 10.77 -14.17
C MET A 48 -16.57 12.19 -14.04
N LEU A 49 -17.46 12.45 -13.08
CA LEU A 49 -17.97 13.79 -12.81
C LEU A 49 -16.85 14.74 -12.35
N THR A 50 -15.90 14.26 -11.54
CA THR A 50 -14.74 15.04 -11.11
C THR A 50 -13.87 15.43 -12.31
N LYS A 51 -13.61 14.48 -13.22
CA LYS A 51 -12.86 14.73 -14.45
C LYS A 51 -13.56 15.75 -15.34
N GLN A 52 -14.86 15.58 -15.58
CA GLN A 52 -15.68 16.51 -16.37
C GLN A 52 -15.68 17.93 -15.78
N LYS A 53 -15.85 18.06 -14.46
CA LYS A 53 -15.82 19.34 -13.74
C LYS A 53 -14.53 20.11 -13.99
N HIS A 54 -13.40 19.41 -14.11
CA HIS A 54 -12.09 20.03 -14.26
C HIS A 54 -11.56 20.08 -15.69
N ALA A 55 -12.16 19.35 -16.64
CA ALA A 55 -11.65 19.20 -18.01
C ALA A 55 -11.38 20.56 -18.70
N GLY A 56 -12.31 21.51 -18.61
CA GLY A 56 -12.20 22.82 -19.26
C GLY A 56 -11.14 23.74 -18.65
N SER A 57 -10.84 23.59 -17.37
CA SER A 57 -9.85 24.43 -16.66
C SER A 57 -8.51 23.72 -16.43
N TRP A 58 -8.41 22.42 -16.72
CA TRP A 58 -7.28 21.57 -16.31
C TRP A 58 -5.93 22.14 -16.70
N LYS A 59 -5.79 22.61 -17.95
CA LYS A 59 -4.52 23.16 -18.45
C LYS A 59 -4.00 24.30 -17.57
N ASN A 60 -4.90 25.15 -17.08
CA ASN A 60 -4.59 26.36 -16.33
C ASN A 60 -4.46 26.13 -14.82
N LEU A 61 -4.74 24.91 -14.32
CA LEU A 61 -4.55 24.60 -12.91
C LEU A 61 -3.07 24.45 -12.56
N ALA A 62 -2.69 24.96 -11.39
CA ALA A 62 -1.39 24.73 -10.78
C ALA A 62 -1.12 23.22 -10.59
N ALA A 63 0.14 22.81 -10.63
CA ALA A 63 0.54 21.40 -10.56
C ALA A 63 0.07 20.73 -9.26
N GLU A 64 0.20 21.43 -8.14
CA GLU A 64 -0.21 20.98 -6.80
C GLU A 64 -1.73 20.76 -6.74
N LYS A 65 -2.50 21.60 -7.45
CA LYS A 65 -3.95 21.46 -7.53
C LYS A 65 -4.34 20.22 -8.35
N LYS A 66 -3.65 19.96 -9.46
CA LYS A 66 -3.85 18.75 -10.29
C LYS A 66 -3.51 17.49 -9.49
N GLU A 67 -2.35 17.48 -8.83
CA GLU A 67 -1.91 16.40 -7.95
C GLU A 67 -2.93 16.14 -6.84
N LYS A 68 -3.43 17.20 -6.18
CA LYS A 68 -4.44 17.08 -5.13
C LYS A 68 -5.74 16.47 -5.66
N ILE A 69 -6.27 16.97 -6.77
CA ILE A 69 -7.50 16.45 -7.38
C ILE A 69 -7.37 14.96 -7.71
N PHE A 70 -6.29 14.58 -8.40
CA PHE A 70 -6.06 13.19 -8.77
C PHE A 70 -5.92 12.29 -7.54
N THR A 71 -5.06 12.69 -6.59
CA THR A 71 -4.80 11.92 -5.37
C THR A 71 -6.08 11.70 -4.58
N GLU A 72 -6.86 12.76 -4.32
CA GLU A 72 -8.10 12.67 -3.57
C GLU A 72 -9.16 11.84 -4.30
N THR A 73 -9.23 11.92 -5.62
CA THR A 73 -10.15 11.10 -6.42
C THR A 73 -9.86 9.61 -6.22
N VAL A 74 -8.59 9.21 -6.28
CA VAL A 74 -8.24 7.79 -6.10
C VAL A 74 -8.39 7.36 -4.63
N THR A 75 -7.82 8.12 -3.69
CA THR A 75 -7.70 7.70 -2.28
C THR A 75 -8.96 7.88 -1.46
N LYS A 76 -9.84 8.83 -1.81
CA LYS A 76 -11.08 9.09 -1.07
C LYS A 76 -12.33 8.52 -1.74
N THR A 77 -12.30 8.28 -3.06
CA THR A 77 -13.49 7.77 -3.79
C THR A 77 -13.40 6.29 -4.11
N ILE A 78 -12.22 5.78 -4.50
CA ILE A 78 -12.08 4.40 -4.99
C ILE A 78 -11.58 3.46 -3.88
N ILE A 79 -10.40 3.74 -3.32
CA ILE A 79 -9.72 2.86 -2.35
C ILE A 79 -10.60 2.45 -1.15
N PRO A 80 -11.38 3.35 -0.49
CA PRO A 80 -12.07 2.99 0.75
C PRO A 80 -13.04 1.80 0.59
N ASN A 81 -13.64 1.64 -0.59
CA ASN A 81 -14.56 0.54 -0.88
C ASN A 81 -13.85 -0.82 -0.89
N TRP A 82 -12.55 -0.86 -1.23
CA TRP A 82 -11.80 -2.10 -1.35
C TRP A 82 -11.30 -2.64 -0.02
N ILE A 83 -11.22 -1.82 1.02
CA ILE A 83 -10.75 -2.25 2.35
C ILE A 83 -11.55 -3.46 2.82
N GLY A 84 -10.84 -4.49 3.29
CA GLY A 84 -11.43 -5.76 3.71
C GLY A 84 -11.68 -6.78 2.59
N THR A 85 -11.53 -6.42 1.30
CA THR A 85 -11.64 -7.40 0.20
C THR A 85 -10.60 -8.50 0.37
N ALA A 86 -11.01 -9.77 0.34
CA ALA A 86 -10.13 -10.90 0.60
C ALA A 86 -8.93 -10.93 -0.38
N TRP A 87 -7.80 -11.43 0.10
CA TRP A 87 -6.62 -11.65 -0.72
C TRP A 87 -6.55 -13.11 -1.18
N SER A 88 -6.05 -13.31 -2.39
CA SER A 88 -5.59 -14.61 -2.91
C SER A 88 -4.47 -14.35 -3.92
N PHE A 89 -3.52 -15.27 -4.05
CA PHE A 89 -2.46 -15.18 -5.05
C PHE A 89 -3.01 -15.10 -6.48
N TYR A 90 -4.11 -15.81 -6.76
CA TYR A 90 -4.82 -15.77 -8.04
C TYR A 90 -6.04 -14.84 -8.03
N GLY A 91 -6.17 -13.99 -7.01
CA GLY A 91 -7.30 -13.08 -6.89
C GLY A 91 -7.29 -12.03 -8.01
N THR A 92 -8.36 -11.96 -8.78
CA THR A 92 -8.49 -11.05 -9.94
C THR A 92 -9.75 -10.18 -9.87
N SER A 93 -10.39 -10.10 -8.71
CA SER A 93 -11.68 -9.39 -8.56
C SER A 93 -11.64 -7.98 -9.14
N GLN A 94 -12.78 -7.57 -9.70
CA GLN A 94 -13.05 -6.22 -10.22
C GLN A 94 -14.13 -5.52 -9.40
N LYS A 95 -14.59 -6.14 -8.30
CA LYS A 95 -15.61 -5.58 -7.42
C LYS A 95 -15.12 -5.66 -5.97
N PRO A 96 -15.19 -4.56 -5.21
CA PRO A 96 -14.83 -4.59 -3.80
C PRO A 96 -15.68 -5.61 -3.05
N GLN A 97 -15.06 -6.29 -2.08
CA GLN A 97 -15.71 -7.24 -1.16
C GLN A 97 -16.38 -8.45 -1.83
N GLN A 98 -16.12 -8.67 -3.13
CA GLN A 98 -16.59 -9.84 -3.87
C GLN A 98 -15.39 -10.65 -4.37
N GLY A 99 -15.31 -11.92 -4.01
CA GLY A 99 -14.17 -12.77 -4.35
C GLY A 99 -12.87 -12.30 -3.66
N SER A 100 -11.75 -12.39 -4.39
CA SER A 100 -10.44 -12.01 -3.86
C SER A 100 -9.59 -11.25 -4.87
N ILE A 101 -8.60 -10.50 -4.38
CA ILE A 101 -7.72 -9.67 -5.22
C ILE A 101 -6.25 -9.77 -4.78
N ALA A 102 -5.36 -10.13 -5.71
CA ALA A 102 -3.92 -10.14 -5.50
C ALA A 102 -3.35 -8.71 -5.48
N CYS A 103 -2.13 -8.53 -5.00
CA CYS A 103 -1.54 -7.19 -4.83
C CYS A 103 -1.35 -6.40 -6.13
N GLY A 104 -0.82 -7.02 -7.19
CA GLY A 104 -0.70 -6.38 -8.51
C GLY A 104 -2.06 -6.06 -9.14
N TYR A 105 -3.03 -6.96 -8.99
CA TYR A 105 -4.40 -6.71 -9.42
C TYR A 105 -5.06 -5.60 -8.62
N PHE A 106 -4.79 -5.49 -7.32
CA PHE A 106 -5.29 -4.40 -6.50
C PHE A 106 -4.77 -3.04 -7.02
N VAL A 107 -3.46 -2.87 -7.19
CA VAL A 107 -2.89 -1.61 -7.69
C VAL A 107 -3.48 -1.23 -9.06
N THR A 108 -3.51 -2.17 -10.01
CA THR A 108 -3.99 -1.90 -11.36
C THR A 108 -5.50 -1.68 -11.43
N THR A 109 -6.30 -2.37 -10.61
CA THR A 109 -7.75 -2.15 -10.54
C THR A 109 -8.07 -0.78 -9.96
N ILE A 110 -7.40 -0.38 -8.87
CA ILE A 110 -7.60 0.93 -8.24
C ILE A 110 -7.25 2.06 -9.21
N LEU A 111 -6.13 1.95 -9.94
CA LEU A 111 -5.74 2.95 -10.92
C LEU A 111 -6.72 2.99 -12.11
N GLN A 112 -7.14 1.83 -12.63
CA GLN A 112 -8.11 1.76 -13.71
C GLN A 112 -9.47 2.36 -13.32
N ASP A 113 -10.03 1.96 -12.17
CA ASP A 113 -11.30 2.48 -11.67
C ASP A 113 -11.19 3.94 -11.20
N GLY A 114 -9.99 4.38 -10.83
CA GLY A 114 -9.63 5.77 -10.62
C GLY A 114 -9.51 6.59 -11.91
N GLY A 115 -9.68 5.97 -13.08
CA GLY A 115 -9.72 6.65 -14.38
C GLY A 115 -8.38 6.73 -15.11
N VAL A 116 -7.37 5.95 -14.72
CA VAL A 116 -6.07 5.83 -15.42
C VAL A 116 -6.18 4.77 -16.52
N ALA A 117 -5.86 5.16 -17.75
CA ALA A 117 -5.80 4.23 -18.88
C ALA A 117 -4.59 3.30 -18.74
N LEU A 118 -4.82 2.00 -18.53
CA LEU A 118 -3.75 1.01 -18.38
C LEU A 118 -4.17 -0.41 -18.77
N ALA A 119 -3.17 -1.25 -19.06
CA ALA A 119 -3.38 -2.67 -19.37
C ALA A 119 -3.42 -3.51 -18.08
N ARG A 120 -4.57 -3.49 -17.39
CA ARG A 120 -4.75 -4.05 -16.03
C ARG A 120 -4.10 -5.41 -15.82
N ILE A 121 -4.46 -6.39 -16.66
CA ILE A 121 -3.99 -7.77 -16.52
C ILE A 121 -2.47 -7.87 -16.73
N LYS A 122 -1.95 -7.29 -17.82
CA LYS A 122 -0.52 -7.36 -18.16
C LYS A 122 0.36 -6.72 -17.09
N LEU A 123 -0.06 -5.56 -16.56
CA LEU A 123 0.66 -4.86 -15.51
C LEU A 123 0.55 -5.54 -14.15
N ALA A 124 -0.60 -6.15 -13.84
CA ALA A 124 -0.79 -6.87 -12.58
C ALA A 124 0.10 -8.11 -12.46
N GLN A 125 0.52 -8.68 -13.59
CA GLN A 125 1.28 -9.93 -13.67
C GLN A 125 2.79 -9.72 -13.78
N CYS A 126 3.28 -8.52 -14.08
CA CYS A 126 4.72 -8.26 -14.18
C CYS A 126 5.35 -7.96 -12.82
N ALA A 127 6.68 -7.92 -12.77
CA ALA A 127 7.40 -7.53 -11.57
C ALA A 127 6.99 -6.11 -11.14
N SER A 128 6.91 -5.86 -9.83
CA SER A 128 6.40 -4.60 -9.27
C SER A 128 7.19 -3.38 -9.77
N GLU A 129 8.51 -3.49 -9.89
CA GLU A 129 9.35 -2.45 -10.50
C GLU A 129 9.00 -2.22 -11.98
N GLN A 130 8.82 -3.28 -12.78
CA GLN A 130 8.46 -3.15 -14.18
C GLN A 130 7.10 -2.45 -14.34
N MET A 131 6.12 -2.77 -13.49
CA MET A 131 4.83 -2.06 -13.45
C MET A 131 5.06 -0.57 -13.17
N ILE A 132 5.87 -0.24 -12.17
CA ILE A 132 6.15 1.15 -11.78
C ILE A 132 6.86 1.91 -12.90
N THR A 133 7.94 1.35 -13.47
CA THR A 133 8.72 2.04 -14.53
C THR A 133 7.97 2.12 -15.85
N THR A 134 6.92 1.32 -16.06
CA THR A 134 6.02 1.44 -17.21
C THR A 134 5.00 2.57 -17.01
N LEU A 135 4.54 2.79 -15.77
CA LEU A 135 3.50 3.77 -15.45
C LEU A 135 4.06 5.16 -15.12
N VAL A 136 5.21 5.24 -14.46
CA VAL A 136 5.74 6.46 -13.85
C VAL A 136 7.05 6.85 -14.54
N GLN A 137 7.19 8.14 -14.86
CA GLN A 137 8.39 8.69 -15.47
C GLN A 137 9.63 8.46 -14.60
N PRO A 138 10.80 8.15 -15.20
CA PRO A 138 12.00 7.79 -14.45
C PRO A 138 12.42 8.81 -13.38
N LYS A 139 12.23 10.11 -13.64
CA LYS A 139 12.54 11.21 -12.69
C LYS A 139 11.74 11.15 -11.38
N LEU A 140 10.61 10.43 -11.38
CA LEU A 140 9.70 10.26 -10.24
C LEU A 140 9.81 8.87 -9.59
N VAL A 141 10.80 8.06 -10.02
CA VAL A 141 11.06 6.72 -9.48
C VAL A 141 12.30 6.74 -8.58
N LYS A 142 12.16 6.26 -7.35
CA LYS A 142 13.24 6.08 -6.38
C LYS A 142 13.39 4.60 -6.02
N ARG A 143 14.63 4.16 -5.78
CA ARG A 143 14.97 2.78 -5.40
C ARG A 143 15.70 2.78 -4.06
N PHE A 144 15.37 1.82 -3.21
CA PHE A 144 15.91 1.67 -1.87
C PHE A 144 16.35 0.22 -1.69
N SER A 145 17.60 -0.01 -1.30
CA SER A 145 18.15 -1.35 -1.12
C SER A 145 18.80 -1.47 0.25
N ASN A 146 18.40 -2.49 1.01
CA ASN A 146 18.87 -2.79 2.37
C ASN A 146 18.81 -1.59 3.33
N LEU A 147 17.81 -0.72 3.16
CA LEU A 147 17.61 0.46 4.00
C LEU A 147 16.57 0.21 5.10
N PRO A 148 16.82 0.68 6.33
CA PRO A 148 15.82 0.68 7.40
C PRO A 148 14.53 1.39 6.98
N ILE A 149 13.39 0.95 7.52
CA ILE A 149 12.09 1.56 7.21
C ILE A 149 12.04 3.05 7.54
N SER A 150 12.71 3.49 8.61
CA SER A 150 12.80 4.90 8.99
C SER A 150 13.35 5.78 7.85
N ASN A 151 14.36 5.30 7.12
CA ASN A 151 14.98 6.04 6.02
C ASN A 151 14.06 6.09 4.81
N PHE A 152 13.34 5.00 4.53
CA PHE A 152 12.30 4.97 3.51
C PHE A 152 11.18 5.98 3.83
N ILE A 153 10.66 5.95 5.06
CA ILE A 153 9.63 6.88 5.53
C ILE A 153 10.11 8.33 5.48
N ALA A 154 11.35 8.61 5.90
CA ALA A 154 11.95 9.93 5.80
C ALA A 154 12.02 10.42 4.34
N SER A 155 12.39 9.55 3.39
CA SER A 155 12.37 9.88 1.96
C SER A 155 10.96 10.18 1.44
N VAL A 156 9.93 9.47 1.91
CA VAL A 156 8.54 9.77 1.54
C VAL A 156 8.10 11.11 2.14
N LYS A 157 8.43 11.38 3.41
CA LYS A 157 8.17 12.68 4.07
C LYS A 157 8.83 13.83 3.30
N GLN A 158 10.10 13.67 2.89
CA GLN A 158 10.84 14.67 2.12
C GLN A 158 10.24 14.89 0.72
N THR A 159 9.73 13.83 0.07
CA THR A 159 9.10 13.95 -1.26
C THR A 159 7.70 14.60 -1.16
N GLY A 160 7.07 14.50 0.01
CA GLY A 160 5.87 15.26 0.35
C GLY A 160 4.57 14.58 -0.03
N TYR A 161 3.50 15.38 -0.03
CA TYR A 161 2.14 14.96 -0.35
C TYR A 161 2.07 14.18 -1.66
N GLY A 162 1.18 13.20 -1.73
CA GLY A 162 0.85 12.52 -2.98
C GLY A 162 0.52 11.04 -2.85
N LEU A 163 0.16 10.46 -3.99
CA LEU A 163 -0.04 9.03 -4.17
C LEU A 163 1.15 8.43 -4.91
N TYR A 164 1.65 7.34 -4.35
CA TYR A 164 2.80 6.62 -4.86
C TYR A 164 2.44 5.15 -5.05
N ILE A 165 3.02 4.53 -6.07
CA ILE A 165 3.05 3.07 -6.17
C ILE A 165 4.34 2.60 -5.50
N VAL A 166 4.25 1.61 -4.62
CA VAL A 166 5.42 0.96 -4.02
C VAL A 166 5.52 -0.49 -4.49
N GLY A 167 6.69 -0.86 -4.96
CA GLY A 167 7.10 -2.23 -5.25
C GLY A 167 8.05 -2.68 -4.15
N LEU A 168 7.85 -3.90 -3.67
CA LEU A 168 8.69 -4.60 -2.70
C LEU A 168 9.24 -5.86 -3.35
N ASP A 169 10.11 -6.60 -2.66
CA ASP A 169 10.73 -7.83 -3.17
C ASP A 169 9.70 -8.80 -3.78
N ASN A 170 8.59 -9.01 -3.06
CA ASN A 170 7.56 -10.00 -3.42
C ASN A 170 6.14 -9.42 -3.36
N HIS A 171 6.01 -8.08 -3.35
CA HIS A 171 4.73 -7.43 -3.06
C HIS A 171 4.61 -6.05 -3.71
N THR A 172 3.40 -5.50 -3.73
CA THR A 172 3.16 -4.14 -4.21
C THR A 172 1.92 -3.53 -3.55
N GLY A 173 1.82 -2.22 -3.56
CA GLY A 173 0.70 -1.47 -3.04
C GLY A 173 0.86 0.03 -3.30
N PHE A 174 0.14 0.84 -2.54
CA PHE A 174 0.27 2.28 -2.57
C PHE A 174 0.91 2.80 -1.29
N ILE A 175 1.76 3.81 -1.42
CA ILE A 175 2.05 4.73 -0.33
C ILE A 175 1.22 5.98 -0.57
N TYR A 176 0.48 6.41 0.44
CA TYR A 176 -0.27 7.68 0.42
C TYR A 176 0.25 8.59 1.51
N ASN A 177 0.85 9.71 1.13
CA ASN A 177 1.24 10.78 2.05
C ASN A 177 0.18 11.87 1.98
N ASP A 178 -0.61 12.01 3.04
CA ASP A 178 -1.68 13.02 3.12
C ASP A 178 -1.18 14.42 3.55
N GLY A 179 0.14 14.56 3.75
CA GLY A 179 0.79 15.76 4.28
C GLY A 179 1.03 15.70 5.79
N THR A 180 0.40 14.78 6.50
CA THR A 180 0.52 14.59 7.95
C THR A 180 0.95 13.17 8.33
N LYS A 181 0.40 12.17 7.64
CA LYS A 181 0.62 10.75 7.86
C LYS A 181 0.94 10.07 6.54
N ILE A 182 1.65 8.95 6.66
CA ILE A 182 2.00 8.09 5.54
C ILE A 182 1.33 6.75 5.75
N HIS A 183 0.50 6.37 4.79
CA HIS A 183 -0.26 5.14 4.81
C HIS A 183 0.29 4.16 3.79
N PHE A 184 0.33 2.88 4.17
CA PHE A 184 0.53 1.78 3.25
C PHE A 184 -0.81 1.11 2.98
N ILE A 185 -1.20 1.09 1.71
CA ILE A 185 -2.50 0.58 1.29
C ILE A 185 -2.26 -0.55 0.29
N HIS A 186 -2.63 -1.77 0.66
CA HIS A 186 -2.25 -2.96 -0.09
C HIS A 186 -3.20 -4.13 0.16
N SER A 187 -3.28 -5.05 -0.79
CA SER A 187 -3.93 -6.36 -0.57
C SER A 187 -2.93 -7.31 0.06
N THR A 188 -2.93 -7.46 1.38
CA THR A 188 -1.87 -8.20 2.10
C THR A 188 -2.03 -9.70 1.97
N TYR A 189 -0.92 -10.43 1.80
CA TYR A 189 -0.87 -11.90 1.81
C TYR A 189 -0.52 -12.47 3.20
N VAL A 190 -0.12 -11.62 4.14
CA VAL A 190 0.19 -11.97 5.53
C VAL A 190 -0.88 -11.44 6.48
N GLY A 191 -0.97 -12.01 7.68
CA GLY A 191 -1.92 -11.56 8.68
C GLY A 191 -3.38 -11.74 8.23
N THR A 192 -4.14 -10.64 8.13
CA THR A 192 -5.58 -10.64 7.85
C THR A 192 -5.96 -11.15 6.45
N ARG A 193 -5.01 -11.23 5.52
CA ARG A 193 -5.21 -11.72 4.15
C ARG A 193 -6.35 -11.02 3.41
N ASN A 194 -6.33 -9.70 3.39
CA ASN A 194 -7.29 -8.84 2.70
C ASN A 194 -6.69 -7.45 2.40
N VAL A 195 -7.44 -6.55 1.78
CA VAL A 195 -7.00 -5.16 1.56
C VAL A 195 -6.99 -4.40 2.88
N GLN A 196 -5.85 -3.76 3.16
CA GLN A 196 -5.56 -3.00 4.37
C GLN A 196 -5.20 -1.55 4.05
N TRP A 197 -5.50 -0.67 5.01
CA TRP A 197 -5.03 0.71 5.07
C TRP A 197 -4.32 0.86 6.42
N GLU A 198 -3.00 0.76 6.41
CA GLU A 198 -2.20 0.75 7.65
C GLU A 198 -1.22 1.92 7.72
N ASP A 199 -0.71 2.18 8.91
CA ASP A 199 0.38 3.13 9.14
C ASP A 199 1.66 2.57 8.52
N ALA A 200 2.23 3.29 7.54
CA ALA A 200 3.38 2.82 6.80
C ALA A 200 4.60 2.63 7.69
N GLU A 201 4.78 3.47 8.72
CA GLU A 201 5.94 3.41 9.62
C GLU A 201 5.90 2.17 10.53
N LYS A 202 4.70 1.62 10.77
CA LYS A 202 4.46 0.43 11.60
C LYS A 202 4.29 -0.85 10.78
N SER A 203 4.27 -0.76 9.45
CA SER A 203 4.05 -1.92 8.59
C SER A 203 5.24 -2.87 8.61
N TRP A 204 5.03 -4.07 9.13
CA TRP A 204 6.02 -5.14 9.08
C TRP A 204 6.32 -5.59 7.64
N VAL A 205 5.33 -5.52 6.74
CA VAL A 205 5.50 -5.88 5.33
C VAL A 205 6.46 -4.91 4.63
N LEU A 206 6.34 -3.61 4.91
CA LEU A 206 7.34 -2.64 4.45
C LEU A 206 8.70 -2.86 5.12
N ALA A 207 8.72 -3.06 6.45
CA ALA A 207 9.97 -3.16 7.20
C ALA A 207 10.82 -4.37 6.78
N SER A 208 10.17 -5.49 6.50
CA SER A 208 10.84 -6.76 6.15
C SER A 208 11.39 -6.80 4.73
N SER A 209 10.90 -5.94 3.83
CA SER A 209 11.36 -5.89 2.44
C SER A 209 12.76 -5.27 2.34
N LYS A 210 13.69 -5.95 1.68
CA LYS A 210 15.06 -5.50 1.46
C LYS A 210 15.16 -4.53 0.29
N TYR A 211 14.36 -4.74 -0.75
CA TYR A 211 14.34 -3.89 -1.93
C TYR A 211 12.98 -3.22 -2.12
N LYS A 212 12.98 -1.89 -2.25
CA LYS A 212 11.77 -1.09 -2.45
C LYS A 212 11.95 -0.17 -3.66
N VAL A 213 10.92 -0.08 -4.48
CA VAL A 213 10.81 0.87 -5.58
C VAL A 213 9.60 1.75 -5.34
N LEU A 214 9.76 3.06 -5.43
CA LEU A 214 8.70 4.02 -5.19
C LEU A 214 8.53 4.91 -6.42
N GLY A 215 7.35 4.91 -7.03
CA GLY A 215 6.99 5.80 -8.13
C GLY A 215 5.89 6.78 -7.71
N LYS A 216 6.16 8.09 -7.72
CA LYS A 216 5.17 9.12 -7.38
C LYS A 216 4.25 9.39 -8.57
N ILE A 217 3.16 8.64 -8.65
CA ILE A 217 2.22 8.71 -9.79
C ILE A 217 1.40 10.00 -9.80
N SER A 218 1.13 10.60 -8.64
CA SER A 218 0.30 11.81 -8.53
C SER A 218 0.97 13.10 -9.01
N GLU A 219 2.29 13.11 -9.15
CA GLU A 219 3.07 14.24 -9.68
C GLU A 219 3.40 14.07 -11.18
N ASP A 220 3.14 12.88 -11.74
CA ASP A 220 3.49 12.59 -13.13
C ASP A 220 2.58 13.32 -14.11
N GLU A 221 3.10 14.39 -14.72
CA GLU A 221 2.33 15.24 -15.62
C GLU A 221 1.76 14.46 -16.82
N LYS A 222 2.46 13.44 -17.32
CA LYS A 222 1.98 12.63 -18.45
C LYS A 222 0.81 11.75 -18.04
N ILE A 223 0.84 11.22 -16.81
CA ILE A 223 -0.30 10.47 -16.27
C ILE A 223 -1.48 11.41 -16.03
N LEU A 224 -1.27 12.56 -15.40
CA LEU A 224 -2.32 13.53 -15.11
C LEU A 224 -3.00 14.06 -16.40
N GLU A 225 -2.23 14.32 -17.45
CA GLU A 225 -2.76 14.76 -18.75
C GLU A 225 -3.55 13.67 -19.49
N ARG A 226 -3.13 12.40 -19.38
CA ARG A 226 -3.89 11.28 -19.94
C ARG A 226 -5.13 11.01 -19.11
N TRP A 227 -5.01 11.06 -17.80
CA TRP A 227 -6.08 10.81 -16.83
C TRP A 227 -7.28 11.71 -17.12
N ILE A 228 -7.08 13.03 -17.24
CA ILE A 228 -8.19 13.96 -17.46
C ILE A 228 -8.90 13.78 -18.81
N LYS A 229 -8.20 13.22 -19.82
CA LYS A 229 -8.73 13.03 -21.19
C LYS A 229 -9.36 11.66 -21.41
N PHE A 230 -8.97 10.66 -20.62
CA PHE A 230 -9.48 9.30 -20.76
C PHE A 230 -10.95 9.25 -20.32
N ASN A 231 -11.79 8.52 -21.04
CA ASN A 231 -13.21 8.32 -20.68
C ASN A 231 -13.39 6.98 -19.98
#